data_AF-A0A928VHL4-F1
#
_entry.id   AF-A0A928VHL4-F1
#
_cell.length_a   1.000
_cell.length_b   1.000
_cell.length_c   1.000
_cell.angle_alpha   90.00
_cell.angle_beta   90.00
_cell.angle_gamma   90.00
#
_symmetry.space_group_name_H-M   'P 1'
#
loop_
_entity.id
_entity.type
_entity.pdbx_description
1 polymer ?
#
loop_
_entity_poly.entity_id
_entity_poly.type
_entity_poly.pdbx_seq_one_letter_code
_entity_poly.pdbx_strand_id
1 'polypeptide(L)'
;MLKTHKLELACAIALFLSAPATAAPLESWRFDPNTNQLEVTVPAGVKPRYTLLAQPTRIILDLPDTQVGAVAPRGAFSGAVREIRVSQFQPNVARIV
;
A
#
# COMPACT_ATOMS: atom_id res chain seq x y z
N MET A 1 -52.58 26.41 32.99
CA MET A 1 -52.49 25.13 32.26
C MET A 1 -51.20 25.17 31.46
N LEU A 2 -50.13 24.51 31.94
CA LEU A 2 -48.80 24.58 31.33
C LEU A 2 -48.51 23.27 30.61
N LYS A 3 -48.21 23.33 29.31
CA LYS A 3 -47.94 22.15 28.48
C LYS A 3 -46.44 22.07 28.21
N THR A 4 -45.79 21.13 28.86
CA THR A 4 -44.35 20.88 28.72
C THR A 4 -44.10 19.95 27.55
N HIS A 5 -43.44 20.44 26.50
CA HIS A 5 -43.03 19.63 25.36
C HIS A 5 -41.59 19.13 25.59
N LYS A 6 -41.43 17.85 25.93
CA LYS A 6 -40.14 17.18 25.92
C LYS A 6 -39.73 16.89 24.48
N LEU A 7 -38.61 17.47 24.05
CA LEU A 7 -37.96 17.12 22.79
C LEU A 7 -36.91 16.05 23.12
N GLU A 8 -37.25 14.78 22.91
CA GLU A 8 -36.27 13.70 23.02
C GLU A 8 -35.53 13.57 21.69
N LEU A 9 -34.34 14.16 21.64
CA LEU A 9 -33.44 14.05 20.49
C LEU A 9 -32.69 12.71 20.60
N ALA A 10 -33.28 11.65 20.05
CA ALA A 10 -32.60 10.37 19.92
C ALA A 10 -31.51 10.47 18.83
N CYS A 11 -30.27 10.70 19.25
CA CYS A 11 -29.10 10.65 18.39
C CYS A 11 -28.74 9.18 18.14
N ALA A 12 -29.13 8.61 16.99
CA ALA A 12 -28.73 7.27 16.60
C ALA A 12 -27.24 7.29 16.19
N ILE A 13 -26.36 6.80 17.06
CA ILE A 13 -24.95 6.58 16.75
C ILE A 13 -24.86 5.36 15.82
N ALA A 14 -24.57 5.60 14.54
CA ALA A 14 -24.22 4.54 13.61
C ALA A 14 -22.76 4.07 13.88
N LEU A 15 -22.60 2.95 14.58
CA LEU A 15 -21.32 2.26 14.71
C LEU A 15 -21.00 1.55 13.38
N PHE A 16 -20.14 2.16 12.57
CA PHE A 16 -19.55 1.48 11.42
C PHE A 16 -18.55 0.44 11.92
N LEU A 17 -18.94 -0.84 11.93
CA LEU A 17 -17.99 -1.93 12.10
C LEU A 17 -17.09 -2.00 10.87
N SER A 18 -15.83 -1.58 11.01
CA SER A 18 -14.80 -1.85 10.01
C SER A 18 -14.39 -3.32 10.12
N ALA A 19 -14.64 -4.10 9.06
CA ALA A 19 -14.06 -5.44 8.95
C ALA A 19 -12.53 -5.31 8.83
N PRO A 20 -11.74 -6.27 9.33
CA PRO A 20 -10.31 -6.28 9.09
C PRO A 20 -10.09 -6.34 7.57
N ALA A 21 -9.47 -5.29 7.01
CA ALA A 21 -9.05 -5.32 5.62
C ALA A 21 -7.93 -6.36 5.50
N THR A 22 -8.23 -7.51 4.90
CA THR A 22 -7.18 -8.46 4.54
C THR A 22 -6.33 -7.81 3.44
N ALA A 23 -5.08 -7.49 3.76
CA ALA A 23 -4.15 -6.96 2.76
C ALA A 23 -3.96 -8.02 1.67
N ALA A 24 -4.22 -7.63 0.41
CA ALA A 24 -4.15 -8.55 -0.71
C ALA A 24 -2.68 -8.70 -1.19
N PRO A 25 -2.28 -9.85 -1.75
CA PRO A 25 -0.90 -10.06 -2.14
C PRO A 25 -0.52 -9.18 -3.33
N LEU A 26 0.74 -8.73 -3.38
CA LEU A 26 1.36 -8.19 -4.57
C LEU A 26 1.34 -9.27 -5.67
N GLU A 27 0.68 -8.97 -6.79
CA GLU A 27 0.43 -9.96 -7.85
C GLU A 27 1.66 -10.17 -8.74
N SER A 28 2.30 -9.07 -9.14
CA SER A 28 3.50 -9.14 -9.98
C SER A 28 4.34 -7.86 -9.92
N TRP A 29 5.61 -7.99 -10.26
CA TRP A 29 6.47 -6.87 -10.62
C TRP A 29 7.42 -7.27 -11.76
N ARG A 30 7.80 -6.30 -12.58
CA ARG A 30 8.76 -6.49 -13.67
C ARG A 30 9.52 -5.20 -13.92
N PHE A 31 10.83 -5.33 -14.19
CA PHE A 31 11.66 -4.20 -14.56
C PHE A 31 12.24 -4.38 -15.96
N ASP A 32 12.09 -3.36 -16.79
CA ASP A 32 12.76 -3.27 -18.09
C ASP A 32 13.97 -2.31 -17.99
N PRO A 33 15.21 -2.81 -18.05
CA PRO A 33 16.41 -1.99 -17.95
C PRO A 33 16.65 -1.11 -19.18
N ASN A 34 16.02 -1.38 -20.32
CA ASN A 34 16.19 -0.58 -21.53
C ASN A 34 15.40 0.75 -21.43
N THR A 35 14.25 0.72 -20.77
CA THR A 35 13.35 1.87 -20.59
C THR A 35 13.41 2.45 -19.18
N ASN A 36 14.10 1.78 -18.25
CA ASN A 36 14.09 2.08 -16.80
C ASN A 36 12.68 2.10 -16.20
N GLN A 37 11.82 1.19 -16.65
CA GLN A 37 10.42 1.12 -16.23
C GLN A 37 10.22 -0.04 -15.25
N LEU A 38 9.71 0.27 -14.06
CA LEU A 38 9.20 -0.72 -13.11
C LEU A 38 7.68 -0.78 -13.23
N GLU A 39 7.17 -1.94 -13.63
CA GLU A 39 5.75 -2.26 -13.65
C GLU A 39 5.39 -3.09 -12.42
N VAL A 40 4.28 -2.75 -11.77
CA VAL A 40 3.81 -3.42 -10.56
C VAL A 40 2.31 -3.61 -10.67
N THR A 41 1.84 -4.84 -10.47
CA THR A 41 0.41 -5.16 -10.43
C THR A 41 -0.02 -5.25 -8.98
N VAL A 42 -0.88 -4.32 -8.56
CA VAL A 42 -1.36 -4.21 -7.18
C VAL A 42 -2.87 -4.43 -7.09
N PRO A 43 -3.37 -4.85 -5.92
CA PRO A 43 -4.81 -4.96 -5.69
C PRO A 43 -5.55 -3.65 -5.98
N ALA A 44 -6.82 -3.77 -6.39
CA ALA A 44 -7.66 -2.61 -6.67
C ALA A 44 -7.81 -1.69 -5.44
N GLY A 45 -7.73 -0.38 -5.66
CA GLY A 45 -7.85 0.63 -4.60
C GLY A 45 -6.54 0.92 -3.85
N VAL A 46 -5.47 0.14 -4.06
CA VAL A 46 -4.14 0.44 -3.51
C VAL A 46 -3.59 1.70 -4.17
N LYS A 47 -3.23 2.69 -3.35
CA LYS A 47 -2.52 3.90 -3.80
C LYS A 47 -1.05 3.83 -3.38
N PRO A 48 -0.11 3.59 -4.33
CA PRO A 48 1.30 3.52 -4.02
C PRO A 48 1.84 4.85 -3.49
N ARG A 49 2.85 4.78 -2.62
CA ARG A 49 3.57 5.94 -2.08
C ARG A 49 5.04 5.83 -2.46
N TYR A 50 5.60 6.90 -3.02
CA TYR A 50 6.98 6.91 -3.49
C TYR A 50 7.81 7.93 -2.71
N THR A 51 9.06 7.58 -2.44
CA THR A 51 10.03 8.48 -1.80
C THR A 51 11.41 8.25 -2.39
N LEU A 52 12.10 9.33 -2.73
CA LEU A 52 13.50 9.29 -3.13
C LEU A 52 14.38 9.53 -1.90
N LEU A 53 15.25 8.58 -1.58
CA LEU A 53 16.28 8.76 -0.55
C LEU A 53 17.64 8.94 -1.20
N ALA A 54 18.40 9.92 -0.73
CA ALA A 54 19.81 10.05 -1.06
C ALA A 54 20.67 9.13 -0.17
N GLN A 55 21.85 8.73 -0.67
CA GLN A 55 22.93 8.05 0.07
C GLN A 55 22.62 6.61 0.57
N PRO A 56 22.85 5.57 -0.26
CA PRO A 56 22.88 5.66 -1.72
C PRO A 56 21.48 6.02 -2.26
N THR A 57 21.45 6.60 -3.47
CA THR A 57 20.20 6.97 -4.14
C THR A 57 19.31 5.75 -4.34
N ARG A 58 18.09 5.77 -3.79
CA ARG A 58 17.11 4.69 -3.91
C ARG A 58 15.69 5.23 -3.94
N ILE A 59 14.85 4.60 -4.76
CA ILE A 59 13.41 4.86 -4.80
C ILE A 59 12.77 3.86 -3.86
N ILE A 60 12.00 4.34 -2.90
CA ILE A 60 11.13 3.50 -2.07
C ILE A 60 9.73 3.59 -2.64
N LEU A 61 9.13 2.44 -2.95
CA LEU A 61 7.74 2.30 -3.35
C LEU A 61 7.00 1.47 -2.29
N ASP A 62 6.23 2.15 -1.46
CA ASP A 62 5.35 1.54 -0.47
C ASP A 62 3.99 1.25 -1.09
N LEU A 63 3.50 0.04 -0.84
CA LEU A 63 2.21 -0.49 -1.27
C LEU A 63 1.37 -0.76 -0.01
N PRO A 64 0.56 0.21 0.44
CA PRO A 64 -0.37 0.00 1.54
C PRO A 64 -1.39 -1.10 1.22
N ASP A 65 -1.94 -1.71 2.26
CA ASP A 65 -2.95 -2.77 2.17
C ASP A 65 -2.51 -3.94 1.26
N THR A 66 -1.19 -4.15 1.19
CA THR A 66 -0.56 -5.15 0.32
C THR A 66 0.39 -6.06 1.13
N GLN A 67 0.27 -7.37 0.92
CA GLN A 67 1.23 -8.37 1.42
C GLN A 67 2.24 -8.74 0.33
N VAL A 68 3.44 -9.17 0.69
CA VAL A 68 4.33 -9.83 -0.26
C VAL A 68 3.70 -11.16 -0.68
N GLY A 69 3.33 -11.27 -1.96
CA GLY A 69 2.79 -12.49 -2.56
C GLY A 69 3.87 -13.47 -3.00
N ALA A 70 3.49 -14.40 -3.89
CA ALA A 70 4.42 -15.33 -4.54
C ALA A 70 5.19 -14.66 -5.70
N VAL A 71 5.92 -13.59 -5.39
CA VAL A 71 6.72 -12.82 -6.35
C VAL A 71 8.21 -12.99 -6.09
N ALA A 72 9.04 -12.71 -7.10
CA ALA A 72 10.49 -12.72 -6.91
C ALA A 72 10.88 -11.71 -5.81
N PRO A 73 11.66 -12.10 -4.79
CA PRO A 73 11.99 -11.20 -3.68
C PRO A 73 13.05 -10.16 -4.07
N ARG A 74 13.76 -10.38 -5.17
CA ARG A 74 14.81 -9.49 -5.67
C ARG A 74 15.07 -9.68 -7.15
N GLY A 75 15.65 -8.67 -7.80
CA GLY A 75 16.28 -8.76 -9.12
C GLY A 75 17.51 -7.87 -9.18
N ALA A 76 18.56 -8.34 -9.85
CA ALA A 76 19.81 -7.60 -10.03
C ALA A 76 19.98 -7.23 -11.51
N PHE A 77 20.47 -6.03 -11.77
CA PHE A 77 20.59 -5.47 -13.12
C PHE A 77 21.93 -4.70 -13.26
N SER A 78 22.42 -4.59 -14.49
CA SER A 78 23.71 -3.94 -14.79
C SER A 78 23.60 -2.46 -15.17
N GLY A 79 22.40 -1.88 -15.09
CA GLY A 79 22.09 -0.51 -15.54
C GLY A 79 22.07 0.53 -14.42
N ALA A 80 21.31 1.60 -14.65
CA ALA A 80 21.13 2.69 -13.68
C ALA A 80 20.46 2.19 -12.39
N VAL A 81 19.51 1.27 -12.52
CA VAL A 81 19.00 0.47 -11.41
C VAL A 81 19.91 -0.74 -11.26
N ARG A 82 20.49 -0.91 -10.07
CA ARG A 82 21.42 -2.01 -9.76
C ARG A 82 20.70 -3.22 -9.15
N GLU A 83 19.66 -2.96 -8.38
CA GLU A 83 18.90 -3.96 -7.66
C GLU A 83 17.49 -3.44 -7.45
N ILE A 84 16.53 -4.36 -7.44
CA ILE A 84 15.18 -4.16 -6.92
C ILE A 84 14.95 -5.22 -5.84
N ARG A 85 14.46 -4.81 -4.67
CA ARG A 85 14.13 -5.71 -3.56
C ARG A 85 12.69 -5.53 -3.14
N VAL A 86 11.99 -6.64 -2.94
CA VAL A 86 10.62 -6.68 -2.44
C VAL A 86 10.63 -7.26 -1.02
N SER A 87 10.00 -6.56 -0.08
CA SER A 87 9.97 -6.97 1.33
C SER A 87 8.68 -6.55 2.03
N GLN A 88 8.31 -7.25 3.09
CA GLN A 88 7.23 -6.82 3.98
C GLN A 88 7.82 -5.77 4.95
N PHE A 89 7.47 -4.50 4.78
CA PHE A 89 8.00 -3.42 5.61
C PHE A 89 7.23 -3.31 6.93
N GLN A 90 5.90 -3.45 6.87
CA GLN A 90 4.98 -3.49 8.00
C GLN A 90 3.93 -4.57 7.74
N PRO A 91 3.17 -5.03 8.76
CA PRO A 91 2.17 -6.09 8.57
C PRO A 91 1.16 -5.86 7.45
N ASN A 92 0.91 -4.62 7.01
CA ASN A 92 0.01 -4.29 5.90
C ASN A 92 0.67 -3.44 4.79
N VAL A 93 2.01 -3.37 4.77
CA VAL A 93 2.75 -2.59 3.76
C VAL A 93 3.86 -3.42 3.15
N ALA A 94 3.69 -3.76 1.87
CA ALA A 94 4.78 -4.26 1.03
C ALA A 94 5.62 -3.08 0.53
N ARG A 95 6.94 -3.26 0.48
CA ARG A 95 7.89 -2.23 0.04
C ARG A 95 8.79 -2.78 -1.05
N ILE A 96 8.91 -1.99 -2.13
CA ILE A 96 9.88 -2.19 -3.20
C ILE A 96 10.96 -1.10 -3.08
N VAL A 97 12.23 -1.48 -3.14
CA VAL A 97 13.39 -0.57 -3.06
C VAL A 97 14.37 -0.85 -4.19
#